data_AF-A0A4U9RGS0-F1
#
_entry.id   AF-A0A4U9RGS0-F1
#
_cell.length_a   1.000
_cell.length_b   1.000
_cell.length_c   1.000
_cell.angle_alpha   90.00
_cell.angle_beta   90.00
_cell.angle_gamma   90.00
#
_symmetry.space_group_name_H-M   'P 1'
#
loop_
_entity.id
_entity.type
_entity.pdbx_description
1 polymer ?
#
loop_
_entity_poly.entity_id
_entity_poly.type
_entity_poly.pdbx_seq_one_letter_code
_entity_poly.pdbx_strand_id
1 'polypeptide(L)'
;MLLDIYGRLKEILKTQQIKDLDKFLEYQYNSYISCSDIANHLNITYNEAKKIINILLENDILKMNFKVFCKCEIDINTQNIYESIEDIPEEICSNCEKGCSVLKNVIIVYKVIGSDVYGTNRI
;
A
#
# COMPACT_ATOMS: atom_id res chain seq x y z
N MET A 1 -20.60 -6.32 -9.11
CA MET A 1 -20.73 -7.34 -8.06
C MET A 1 -19.88 -6.84 -6.91
N LEU A 2 -20.49 -6.18 -5.92
CA LEU A 2 -19.75 -5.72 -4.74
C LEU A 2 -19.42 -6.97 -3.93
N LEU A 3 -18.14 -7.35 -3.89
CA LEU A 3 -17.67 -8.47 -3.08
C LEU A 3 -17.87 -8.08 -1.62
N ASP A 4 -18.34 -9.02 -0.79
CA ASP A 4 -18.51 -8.82 0.65
C ASP A 4 -17.12 -8.64 1.31
N ILE A 5 -16.62 -7.40 1.30
CA ILE A 5 -15.33 -7.01 1.86
C ILE A 5 -15.25 -7.45 3.32
N TYR A 6 -16.30 -7.13 4.07
CA TYR A 6 -16.38 -7.40 5.50
C TYR A 6 -16.35 -8.89 5.82
N GLY A 7 -17.08 -9.70 5.07
CA GLY A 7 -17.05 -11.17 5.19
C GLY A 7 -15.66 -11.74 4.97
N ARG A 8 -14.97 -11.29 3.91
CA ARG A 8 -13.60 -11.73 3.60
C ARG A 8 -12.58 -11.29 4.65
N LEU A 9 -12.73 -10.07 5.18
CA LEU A 9 -11.86 -9.59 6.25
C LEU A 9 -12.06 -10.38 7.54
N LYS A 10 -13.30 -10.84 7.84
CA LYS A 10 -13.60 -11.67 9.01
C LYS A 10 -12.95 -13.06 8.98
N GLU A 11 -12.57 -13.57 7.82
CA GLU A 11 -11.82 -14.82 7.71
C GLU A 11 -10.38 -14.68 8.23
N ILE A 12 -9.88 -13.43 8.37
CA ILE A 12 -8.49 -13.11 8.72
C ILE A 12 -8.42 -12.35 10.06
N LEU A 13 -9.35 -11.44 10.30
CA LEU A 13 -9.32 -10.46 11.38
C LEU A 13 -10.47 -10.66 12.37
N LYS A 14 -10.19 -10.33 13.63
CA LYS A 14 -11.23 -10.16 14.65
C LYS A 14 -12.00 -8.86 14.39
N THR A 15 -13.25 -8.79 14.85
CA THR A 15 -14.11 -7.61 14.69
C THR A 15 -13.45 -6.31 15.15
N GLN A 16 -12.67 -6.33 16.25
CA GLN A 16 -11.97 -5.13 16.71
C GLN A 16 -10.87 -4.69 15.73
N GLN A 17 -10.09 -5.64 15.19
CA GLN A 17 -9.06 -5.34 14.19
C GLN A 17 -9.64 -4.79 12.89
N ILE A 18 -10.85 -5.21 12.50
CA ILE A 18 -11.54 -4.64 11.33
C ILE A 18 -11.91 -3.16 11.60
N LYS A 19 -12.38 -2.84 12.80
CA LYS A 19 -12.63 -1.44 13.20
C LYS A 19 -11.35 -0.61 13.25
N ASP A 20 -10.26 -1.20 13.70
CA ASP A 20 -8.96 -0.53 13.77
C ASP A 20 -8.40 -0.31 12.36
N LEU A 21 -8.57 -1.28 11.46
CA LEU A 21 -8.23 -1.16 10.03
C LEU A 21 -9.02 -0.04 9.34
N ASP A 22 -10.34 0.02 9.54
CA ASP A 22 -11.21 1.07 9.01
C ASP A 22 -10.70 2.47 9.38
N LYS A 23 -10.43 2.69 10.68
CA LYS A 23 -9.88 3.94 11.20
C LYS A 23 -8.48 4.24 10.68
N PHE A 24 -7.65 3.21 10.56
CA PHE A 24 -6.30 3.36 10.03
C PHE A 24 -6.34 3.80 8.57
N LEU A 25 -7.19 3.19 7.74
CA LEU A 25 -7.35 3.57 6.34
C LEU A 25 -7.94 4.97 6.19
N GLU A 26 -8.91 5.34 7.03
CA GLU A 26 -9.44 6.71 7.08
C GLU A 26 -8.33 7.73 7.41
N TYR A 27 -7.51 7.43 8.43
CA TYR A 27 -6.38 8.29 8.80
C TYR A 27 -5.31 8.39 7.70
N GLN A 28 -5.08 7.29 6.97
CA GLN A 28 -4.09 7.20 5.89
C GLN A 28 -4.64 7.64 4.53
N TYR A 29 -5.84 8.22 4.46
CA TYR A 29 -6.42 8.65 3.18
C TYR A 29 -5.46 9.55 2.39
N ASN A 30 -5.29 9.25 1.09
CA ASN A 30 -4.31 9.86 0.18
C ASN A 30 -2.82 9.66 0.56
N SER A 31 -2.51 8.90 1.60
CA SER A 31 -1.16 8.51 1.98
C SER A 31 -0.82 7.12 1.42
N TYR A 32 0.44 6.71 1.60
CA TYR A 32 0.95 5.42 1.13
C TYR A 32 1.24 4.51 2.32
N ILE A 33 0.78 3.27 2.20
CA ILE A 33 1.03 2.22 3.19
C ILE A 33 1.72 1.03 2.54
N SER A 34 2.34 0.20 3.38
CA SER A 34 2.94 -1.08 3.02
C SER A 34 2.24 -2.23 3.76
N CYS A 35 2.53 -3.47 3.35
CA CYS A 35 2.10 -4.65 4.12
C CYS A 35 2.61 -4.61 5.56
N SER A 36 3.82 -4.08 5.78
CA SER A 36 4.40 -3.97 7.12
C SER A 36 3.64 -2.99 7.99
N ASP A 37 3.13 -1.89 7.43
CA ASP A 37 2.35 -0.91 8.19
C ASP A 37 1.04 -1.52 8.70
N ILE A 38 0.32 -2.26 7.84
CA ILE A 38 -0.89 -2.99 8.24
C ILE A 38 -0.57 -4.07 9.28
N ALA A 39 0.49 -4.86 9.03
CA ALA A 39 0.90 -5.93 9.94
C ALA A 39 1.19 -5.41 11.35
N ASN A 40 1.97 -4.33 11.43
CA ASN A 40 2.33 -3.67 12.68
C ASN A 40 1.11 -3.04 13.36
N HIS A 41 0.26 -2.33 12.60
CA HIS A 41 -0.91 -1.65 13.17
C HIS A 41 -1.92 -2.62 13.76
N LEU A 42 -2.17 -3.74 13.08
CA LEU A 42 -3.18 -4.73 13.49
C LEU A 42 -2.60 -5.87 14.35
N ASN A 43 -1.28 -5.88 14.58
CA ASN A 43 -0.55 -6.95 15.25
C ASN A 43 -0.84 -8.33 14.63
N ILE A 44 -0.65 -8.44 13.31
CA ILE A 44 -0.84 -9.66 12.51
C ILE A 44 0.43 -10.01 11.75
N THR A 45 0.46 -11.19 11.14
CA THR A 45 1.58 -11.60 10.30
C THR A 45 1.61 -10.84 8.99
N TYR A 46 2.80 -10.72 8.39
CA TYR A 46 2.96 -10.15 7.05
C TYR A 46 2.12 -10.88 5.98
N ASN A 47 1.97 -12.21 6.10
CA ASN A 47 1.16 -12.99 5.17
C ASN A 47 -0.34 -12.67 5.30
N GLU A 48 -0.85 -12.43 6.51
CA GLU A 48 -2.22 -11.97 6.71
C GLU A 48 -2.42 -10.56 6.17
N ALA A 49 -1.46 -9.65 6.43
CA ALA A 49 -1.48 -8.30 5.86
C ALA A 49 -1.49 -8.33 4.33
N LYS A 50 -0.72 -9.21 3.69
CA LYS A 50 -0.73 -9.39 2.23
C LYS A 50 -2.10 -9.84 1.71
N LYS A 51 -2.78 -10.76 2.41
CA LYS A 51 -4.15 -11.17 2.04
C LYS A 51 -5.14 -10.00 2.18
N ILE A 52 -5.02 -9.21 3.24
CA ILE A 52 -5.83 -8.00 3.46
C ILE A 52 -5.60 -7.01 2.33
N ILE A 53 -4.35 -6.72 1.96
CA ILE A 53 -4.03 -5.83 0.83
C ILE A 53 -4.68 -6.30 -0.46
N ASN A 54 -4.64 -7.59 -0.77
CA ASN A 54 -5.32 -8.12 -1.96
C ASN A 54 -6.84 -7.88 -1.91
N ILE A 55 -7.49 -8.10 -0.76
CA ILE A 55 -8.91 -7.80 -0.58
C ILE A 55 -9.17 -6.32 -0.83
N LEU A 56 -8.36 -5.42 -0.27
CA LEU A 56 -8.54 -3.98 -0.42
C LEU A 56 -8.28 -3.49 -1.86
N LEU A 57 -7.31 -4.07 -2.57
CA LEU A 57 -7.03 -3.79 -3.99
C LEU A 57 -8.19 -4.21 -4.89
N GLU A 58 -8.74 -5.41 -4.68
CA GLU A 58 -9.87 -5.92 -5.46
C GLU A 58 -11.17 -5.14 -5.27
N ASN A 59 -11.22 -4.24 -4.27
CA ASN A 59 -12.38 -3.42 -3.94
C ASN A 59 -12.09 -1.92 -4.03
N ASP A 60 -11.06 -1.52 -4.78
CA ASP A 60 -10.72 -0.11 -5.05
C ASP A 60 -10.52 0.75 -3.79
N ILE A 61 -10.11 0.14 -2.67
CA ILE A 61 -9.75 0.85 -1.43
C ILE A 61 -8.28 1.28 -1.47
N LEU A 62 -7.44 0.45 -2.11
CA LEU A 62 -6.03 0.72 -2.34
C LEU A 62 -5.76 0.80 -3.84
N LYS A 63 -4.78 1.61 -4.23
CA LYS A 63 -4.16 1.60 -5.56
C LYS A 63 -2.70 1.18 -5.43
N MET A 64 -2.25 0.28 -6.29
CA MET A 64 -0.84 -0.11 -6.35
C MET A 64 -0.01 1.03 -6.94
N ASN A 65 1.12 1.32 -6.30
CA ASN A 65 2.07 2.33 -6.71
C ASN A 65 3.49 1.80 -6.48
N PHE A 66 4.47 2.44 -7.13
CA PHE A 66 5.85 2.03 -7.10
C PHE A 66 6.71 3.16 -6.55
N LYS A 67 7.45 2.88 -5.48
CA LYS A 67 8.48 3.77 -4.95
C LYS A 67 9.82 3.18 -5.33
N VAL A 68 10.74 3.98 -5.86
CA VAL A 68 12.10 3.48 -6.14
C VAL A 68 13.07 4.00 -5.12
N PHE A 69 13.81 3.08 -4.51
CA PHE A 69 14.83 3.42 -3.56
C PHE A 69 16.18 3.64 -4.25
N CYS A 70 16.78 4.81 -4.06
CA CYS A 70 18.17 5.04 -4.43
C CYS A 70 19.00 5.44 -3.21
N LYS A 71 20.09 4.69 -2.96
CA LYS A 71 20.99 4.92 -1.81
C LYS A 71 21.75 6.24 -1.87
N CYS A 72 21.88 6.83 -3.06
CA CYS A 72 22.56 8.11 -3.26
C CYS A 72 21.62 9.31 -2.99
N GLU A 73 20.30 9.10 -2.89
CA GLU A 73 19.38 10.16 -2.49
C GLU A 73 19.42 10.34 -0.98
N ILE A 74 19.82 11.53 -0.56
CA ILE A 74 19.99 11.91 0.85
C ILE A 74 18.63 12.03 1.55
N ASP A 75 17.56 12.28 0.78
CA ASP A 75 16.20 12.39 1.30
C ASP A 75 15.29 11.28 0.76
N ILE A 76 15.08 10.26 1.59
CA ILE A 76 14.17 9.15 1.34
C ILE A 76 12.69 9.55 1.30
N ASN A 77 12.35 10.76 1.76
CA ASN A 77 10.98 11.29 1.74
C ASN A 77 10.65 12.03 0.43
N THR A 78 11.64 12.41 -0.37
CA THR A 78 11.44 13.05 -1.69
C THR A 78 11.44 12.08 -2.86
N GLN A 79 11.56 10.78 -2.59
CA GLN A 79 11.62 9.78 -3.66
C GLN A 79 10.29 9.71 -4.40
N ASN A 80 10.37 9.78 -5.73
CA ASN A 80 9.22 9.76 -6.61
C ASN A 80 8.41 8.47 -6.43
N ILE A 81 7.09 8.64 -6.51
CA ILE A 81 6.13 7.54 -6.52
C ILE A 81 5.45 7.53 -7.89
N TYR A 82 5.44 6.35 -8.49
CA TYR A 82 4.95 6.09 -9.84
C TYR A 82 3.65 5.29 -9.77
N GLU A 83 2.73 5.54 -10.71
CA GLU A 83 1.47 4.79 -10.79
C GLU A 83 1.60 3.52 -11.62
N SER A 84 2.47 3.55 -12.64
CA SER A 84 2.80 2.39 -13.47
C SER A 84 4.28 2.03 -13.35
N ILE A 85 4.60 0.76 -13.59
CA ILE A 85 6.01 0.32 -13.64
C ILE A 85 6.73 0.92 -14.85
N GLU A 86 6.00 1.20 -15.93
CA GLU A 86 6.46 1.85 -17.15
C GLU A 86 6.77 3.34 -16.97
N ASP A 87 6.18 3.98 -15.94
CA ASP A 87 6.48 5.38 -15.61
C ASP A 87 7.82 5.53 -14.90
N ILE A 88 8.39 4.41 -14.43
CA ILE A 88 9.66 4.40 -13.74
C ILE A 88 10.77 4.62 -14.78
N PRO A 89 11.57 5.69 -14.68
CA PRO A 89 12.62 5.97 -15.65
C PRO A 89 13.73 4.91 -15.57
N GLU A 90 14.36 4.61 -16.70
CA GLU A 90 15.48 3.66 -16.75
C GLU A 90 16.68 4.10 -15.89
N GLU A 91 16.83 5.41 -15.70
CA GLU A 91 17.84 6.04 -14.86
C GLU A 91 17.20 7.01 -13.87
N ILE A 92 17.39 6.77 -12.57
CA ILE A 92 16.80 7.59 -11.49
C ILE A 92 17.78 8.60 -10.92
N CYS A 93 19.08 8.40 -11.10
CA CYS A 93 20.08 9.24 -10.47
C CYS A 93 21.28 9.48 -11.39
N SER A 94 21.42 10.72 -11.86
CA SER A 94 22.58 11.18 -12.64
C SER A 94 23.87 11.21 -11.80
N ASN A 95 23.76 11.16 -10.47
CA ASN A 95 24.88 11.28 -9.53
C ASN A 95 25.38 9.94 -8.97
N CYS A 96 24.73 8.80 -9.25
CA CYS A 96 25.26 7.50 -8.82
C CYS A 96 26.24 6.96 -9.86
N GLU A 97 27.55 7.01 -9.57
CA GLU A 97 28.62 6.46 -10.43
C GLU A 97 28.44 4.97 -10.80
N LYS A 98 27.65 4.21 -10.03
CA LYS A 98 27.41 2.77 -10.25
C LYS A 98 26.09 2.43 -10.91
N GLY A 99 25.27 3.42 -11.28
CA GLY A 99 23.92 3.21 -11.79
C GLY A 99 23.01 2.60 -10.72
N CYS A 100 22.06 3.37 -10.19
CA CYS A 100 20.99 2.78 -9.39
C CYS A 100 20.23 1.81 -10.33
N SER A 101 20.38 0.49 -10.17
CA SER A 101 19.62 -0.48 -10.96
C SER A 101 18.16 -0.38 -10.56
N VAL A 102 17.43 0.43 -11.32
CA VAL A 102 16.10 0.93 -10.99
C VAL A 102 15.13 -0.20 -10.68
N LEU A 103 15.03 -1.18 -11.57
CA LEU A 103 14.15 -2.33 -11.41
C LEU A 103 14.48 -3.21 -10.18
N LYS A 104 15.74 -3.24 -9.74
CA LYS A 104 16.15 -4.01 -8.55
C LYS A 104 15.80 -3.31 -7.23
N ASN A 105 15.47 -2.02 -7.28
CA ASN A 105 15.18 -1.21 -6.12
C ASN A 105 13.73 -0.70 -6.08
N VAL A 106 12.84 -1.29 -6.88
CA VAL A 106 11.41 -0.98 -6.83
C VAL A 106 10.81 -1.57 -5.57
N ILE A 107 10.14 -0.72 -4.80
CA ILE A 107 9.36 -1.06 -3.61
C ILE A 107 7.89 -0.84 -3.97
N ILE A 108 7.07 -1.86 -3.77
CA ILE A 108 5.63 -1.75 -3.94
C ILE A 108 5.05 -1.03 -2.72
N VAL A 109 4.31 0.03 -2.96
CA VAL A 109 3.54 0.78 -1.96
C VAL A 109 2.09 0.88 -2.41
N TYR A 110 1.19 1.12 -1.48
CA TYR A 110 -0.25 1.14 -1.76
C TYR A 110 -0.83 2.47 -1.33
N LYS A 111 -1.34 3.24 -2.29
CA LYS A 111 -2.04 4.49 -2.00
C LYS A 111 -3.43 4.19 -1.47
N VAL A 112 -3.79 4.78 -0.34
CA VAL A 112 -5.14 4.66 0.21
C VAL A 112 -6.07 5.65 -0.50
N ILE A 113 -7.08 5.12 -1.19
CA ILE A 113 -8.05 5.90 -1.99
C ILE A 113 -9.50 5.76 -1.49
N GLY A 114 -9.71 4.90 -0.48
CA GLY A 114 -10.98 4.75 0.24
C GLY A 114 -10.73 4.17 1.63
N SER A 115 -11.78 4.09 2.45
CA SER A 115 -11.70 3.49 3.78
C SER A 115 -12.88 2.58 4.12
N ASP A 116 -13.94 2.55 3.32
CA ASP A 116 -15.15 1.79 3.64
C ASP A 116 -14.96 0.28 3.46
N VAL A 117 -14.61 -0.38 4.56
CA VAL A 117 -14.46 -1.83 4.64
C VAL A 117 -15.77 -2.54 5.01
N TYR A 118 -16.87 -1.81 5.21
CA TYR A 118 -18.19 -2.35 5.54
C TYR A 118 -19.10 -2.47 4.33
N GLY A 119 -18.71 -1.93 3.16
CA GLY A 119 -19.52 -1.94 1.94
C GLY A 119 -20.80 -1.10 2.08
N THR A 120 -20.80 -0.14 3.00
CA THR A 120 -21.90 0.80 3.16
C THR A 120 -21.65 1.99 2.27
N ASN A 121 -22.33 2.06 1.11
CA ASN A 121 -22.43 3.27 0.29
C ASN A 121 -22.78 4.47 1.19
N ARG A 122 -21.77 5.21 1.65
CA ARG A 122 -21.93 6.55 2.20
C ARG A 122 -22.08 7.46 1.00
N ILE A 123 -23.32 7.55 0.53
CA ILE A 123 -23.80 8.55 -0.42
C ILE A 123 -23.60 9.93 0.19
#